data_AF-A0AAJ1WSN2-F1
#
_entry.id   AF-A0AAJ1WSN2-F1
#
_cell.length_a   1.000
_cell.length_b   1.000
_cell.length_c   1.000
_cell.angle_alpha   90.00
_cell.angle_beta   90.00
_cell.angle_gamma   90.00
#
_symmetry.space_group_name_H-M   'P 1'
#
loop_
_entity.id
_entity.type
_entity.pdbx_description
1 polymer ?
#
loop_
_entity_poly.entity_id
_entity_poly.type
_entity_poly.pdbx_seq_one_letter_code
_entity_poly.pdbx_strand_id
1 'polypeptide(L)'
;MYLMDGYRRKIQNVEDIDYALIQYKKHKDQVDEYKEQRDRVIIQANEWLADVCDKSLKEMKHLETSMKDYYTHQLSEFPSLIVINRPFGKFGLIKTEDGSVFGVEVKDPQGGGV
;
A
#
# COMPACT_ATOMS: atom_id res chain seq x y z
N MET A 1 5.78 36.06 -11.31
CA MET A 1 5.06 35.00 -12.04
C MET A 1 5.47 35.09 -13.50
N TYR A 2 6.56 34.42 -13.88
CA TYR A 2 7.03 34.42 -15.26
C TYR A 2 6.57 33.12 -15.92
N LEU A 3 5.56 33.25 -16.78
CA LEU A 3 5.25 32.27 -17.80
C LEU A 3 6.48 32.21 -18.71
N MET A 4 7.25 31.14 -18.63
CA MET A 4 8.36 30.91 -19.54
C MET A 4 7.78 30.60 -20.91
N ASP A 5 7.81 31.62 -21.76
CA ASP A 5 7.60 31.54 -23.19
C ASP A 5 8.28 30.29 -23.76
N GLY A 6 7.51 29.51 -24.51
CA GLY A 6 8.01 28.42 -25.34
C GLY A 6 8.88 28.97 -26.48
N TYR A 7 10.11 29.38 -26.16
CA TYR A 7 11.11 29.74 -27.16
C TYR A 7 11.63 28.46 -27.82
N ARG A 8 11.01 28.10 -28.94
CA ARG A 8 11.62 27.22 -29.93
C ARG A 8 12.82 27.96 -30.52
N ARG A 9 13.98 27.90 -29.86
CA ARG A 9 15.24 28.46 -30.38
C ARG A 9 15.53 27.80 -31.72
N LYS A 10 15.54 28.57 -32.81
CA LYS A 10 16.08 28.11 -34.08
C LYS A 10 17.59 28.00 -33.90
N ILE A 11 18.12 26.79 -34.03
CA ILE A 11 19.55 26.52 -34.05
C ILE A 11 20.09 27.10 -35.36
N GLN A 12 20.99 28.07 -35.29
CA GLN A 12 21.55 28.74 -36.48
C GLN A 12 22.97 28.29 -36.79
N ASN A 13 23.75 27.91 -35.77
CA ASN A 13 25.14 27.49 -35.90
C ASN A 13 25.48 26.34 -34.93
N VAL A 14 26.70 25.81 -35.02
CA VAL A 14 27.16 24.69 -34.19
C VAL A 14 27.26 25.08 -32.71
N GLU A 15 27.63 26.33 -32.41
CA GLU A 15 27.75 26.85 -31.04
C GLU A 15 26.38 26.86 -30.32
N ASP A 16 25.29 27.16 -31.04
CA ASP A 16 23.92 27.07 -30.51
C ASP A 16 23.54 25.63 -30.12
N ILE A 17 24.04 24.63 -30.87
CA ILE A 17 23.83 23.21 -30.57
C ILE A 17 24.55 22.85 -29.27
N ASP A 18 25.82 23.21 -29.16
CA ASP A 18 26.63 22.93 -27.97
C ASP A 18 26.03 23.58 -26.72
N TYR A 19 25.61 24.85 -26.83
CA TYR A 19 24.91 25.53 -25.75
C TYR A 19 23.60 24.83 -25.36
N ALA A 20 22.78 24.43 -26.34
CA ALA A 20 21.52 23.74 -26.08
C ALA A 20 21.74 22.37 -25.42
N LEU A 21 22.75 21.61 -25.84
CA LEU A 21 23.11 20.33 -25.22
C LEU A 21 23.60 20.50 -23.78
N ILE A 22 24.37 21.56 -23.49
CA ILE A 22 24.80 21.88 -22.12
C ILE A 22 23.58 22.20 -21.24
N GLN A 23 22.65 23.03 -21.72
CA GLN A 23 21.43 23.37 -20.96
C GLN A 23 20.53 22.14 -20.76
N TYR A 24 20.37 21.32 -21.80
CA TYR A 24 19.61 20.08 -21.70
C TYR A 24 20.20 19.14 -20.65
N LYS A 25 21.53 18.94 -20.68
CA LYS A 25 22.23 18.11 -19.68
C LYS A 25 22.00 18.67 -18.27
N LYS A 26 22.18 19.97 -18.08
CA LYS A 26 21.94 20.63 -16.78
C LYS A 26 20.51 20.41 -16.28
N HIS A 27 19.50 20.56 -17.14
CA HIS A 27 18.10 20.34 -16.75
C HIS A 27 17.79 18.88 -16.48
N LYS A 28 18.41 17.96 -17.23
CA LYS A 28 18.29 16.53 -16.97
C LYS A 28 18.86 16.19 -15.59
N ASP A 29 20.05 16.69 -15.26
CA ASP A 29 20.68 16.47 -13.96
C ASP A 29 19.80 17.02 -12.82
N GLN A 30 19.19 18.19 -13.01
CA GLN A 30 18.23 18.77 -12.04
C GLN A 30 16.97 17.91 -11.87
N VAL A 31 16.41 17.40 -12.96
CA VAL A 31 15.23 16.53 -12.92
C VAL A 31 15.55 15.22 -12.21
N ASP A 32 16.73 14.65 -12.47
CA ASP A 32 17.15 13.40 -11.83
C ASP A 32 17.41 13.62 -10.33
N GLU A 33 17.99 14.75 -9.93
CA GLU A 33 18.10 15.14 -8.51
C GLU A 33 16.73 15.23 -7.83
N TYR A 34 15.74 15.86 -8.47
CA TYR A 34 14.38 15.95 -7.92
C TYR A 34 13.70 14.58 -7.80
N LYS A 35 13.95 13.66 -8.74
CA LYS A 35 13.44 12.28 -8.62
C LYS A 35 14.04 11.58 -7.41
N GLU A 36 15.35 11.67 -7.22
CA GLU A 36 16.01 11.07 -6.06
C GLU A 36 15.50 11.66 -4.74
N GLN A 37 15.29 12.98 -4.68
CA GLN A 37 14.72 13.63 -3.50
C GLN A 37 13.30 13.11 -3.22
N ARG A 38 12.46 13.02 -4.24
CA ARG A 38 11.10 12.47 -4.12
C ARG A 38 11.15 11.02 -3.62
N ASP A 39 11.99 10.19 -4.21
CA ASP A 39 12.07 8.76 -3.87
C ASP A 39 12.57 8.57 -2.43
N ARG A 40 13.52 9.39 -1.97
CA ARG A 40 13.94 9.42 -0.56
C ARG A 40 12.78 9.76 0.38
N VAL A 41 11.96 10.75 0.04
CA VAL A 41 10.79 11.13 0.86
C VAL A 41 9.76 10.00 0.90
N ILE A 42 9.52 9.31 -0.21
CA ILE A 42 8.60 8.16 -0.27
C ILE A 42 9.10 7.03 0.64
N ILE A 43 10.41 6.71 0.59
CA ILE A 43 11.00 5.69 1.45
C ILE A 43 10.81 6.07 2.93
N GLN A 44 11.15 7.30 3.31
CA GLN A 44 10.99 7.77 4.69
C GLN A 44 9.53 7.74 5.16
N ALA A 45 8.58 8.13 4.30
CA ALA A 45 7.16 8.08 4.63
C ALA A 45 6.69 6.63 4.85
N ASN A 46 7.15 5.69 4.02
CA ASN A 46 6.81 4.27 4.16
C ASN A 46 7.42 3.66 5.42
N GLU A 47 8.67 4.00 5.75
CA GLU A 47 9.33 3.57 6.99
C GLU A 47 8.60 4.11 8.22
N TRP A 48 8.21 5.38 8.21
CA TRP A 48 7.42 5.98 9.28
C TRP A 48 6.05 5.32 9.43
N LEU A 49 5.35 5.07 8.32
CA LEU A 49 4.07 4.37 8.34
C LEU A 49 4.21 2.94 8.88
N ALA A 50 5.28 2.24 8.51
CA ALA A 50 5.55 0.89 9.01
C ALA A 50 5.77 0.91 10.54
N ASP A 51 6.56 1.86 11.05
CA ASP A 51 6.85 1.99 12.48
C ASP A 51 5.59 2.33 13.29
N VAL A 52 4.81 3.33 12.85
CA VAL A 52 3.57 3.73 13.51
C VAL A 52 2.52 2.62 13.51
N CYS A 53 2.43 1.86 12.41
CA CYS A 53 1.47 0.77 12.29
C CYS A 53 1.93 -0.54 12.93
N ASP A 54 3.23 -0.74 13.20
CA ASP A 54 3.77 -2.02 13.68
C ASP A 54 3.10 -2.49 14.97
N LYS A 55 2.93 -1.59 15.94
CA LYS A 55 2.25 -1.91 17.20
C LYS A 55 0.80 -2.35 16.95
N SER A 56 0.04 -1.57 16.20
CA SER A 56 -1.37 -1.86 15.89
C SER A 56 -1.51 -3.17 15.12
N LEU A 57 -0.61 -3.45 14.17
CA LEU A 57 -0.59 -4.70 13.42
C LEU A 57 -0.28 -5.91 14.33
N LYS A 58 0.65 -5.77 15.27
CA LYS A 58 0.94 -6.81 16.27
C LYS A 58 -0.26 -7.08 17.18
N GLU A 59 -0.91 -6.02 17.65
CA GLU A 59 -2.12 -6.13 18.48
C GLU A 59 -3.28 -6.77 17.71
N MET A 60 -3.51 -6.38 16.46
CA MET A 60 -4.52 -7.00 15.59
C MET A 60 -4.24 -8.49 15.37
N LYS A 61 -3.00 -8.88 15.06
CA LYS A 61 -2.62 -10.30 14.90
C LYS A 61 -2.82 -11.10 16.18
N HIS A 62 -2.49 -10.50 17.33
CA HIS A 62 -2.71 -11.14 18.62
C HIS A 62 -4.21 -11.35 18.91
N LEU A 63 -5.03 -10.34 18.63
CA LEU A 63 -6.48 -10.41 18.78
C LEU A 63 -7.08 -11.47 17.84
N GLU A 64 -6.67 -11.48 16.57
CA GLU A 64 -7.11 -12.46 15.58
C GLU A 64 -6.79 -13.90 16.02
N THR A 65 -5.57 -14.13 16.52
CA THR A 65 -5.14 -15.44 17.05
C THR A 65 -5.98 -15.83 18.27
N SER A 66 -6.17 -14.91 19.22
CA SER A 66 -6.97 -15.18 20.43
C SER A 66 -8.43 -15.50 20.09
N MET A 67 -9.01 -14.81 19.10
CA MET A 67 -10.35 -15.09 18.61
C MET A 67 -10.42 -16.46 17.93
N LYS A 68 -9.43 -16.80 17.11
CA LYS A 68 -9.33 -18.12 16.46
C LYS A 68 -9.28 -19.26 17.49
N ASP A 69 -8.48 -19.11 18.53
CA ASP A 69 -8.37 -20.12 19.60
C ASP A 69 -9.70 -20.29 20.35
N TYR A 70 -10.32 -19.17 20.74
CA TYR A 70 -11.63 -19.17 21.40
C TYR A 70 -12.70 -19.87 20.56
N TYR A 71 -12.77 -19.56 19.26
CA TYR A 71 -13.76 -20.19 18.38
C TYR A 71 -13.47 -21.65 18.11
N THR A 72 -12.19 -22.01 17.93
CA THR A 72 -11.82 -23.43 17.80
C THR A 72 -12.28 -24.23 19.01
N HIS A 73 -12.12 -23.67 20.22
CA HIS A 73 -12.65 -24.26 21.45
C HIS A 73 -14.17 -24.37 21.43
N GLN A 74 -14.89 -23.29 21.15
CA GLN A 74 -16.36 -23.32 21.11
C GLN A 74 -16.93 -24.31 20.10
N LEU A 75 -16.33 -24.41 18.92
CA LEU A 75 -16.75 -25.33 17.86
C LEU A 75 -16.42 -26.78 18.21
N SER A 76 -15.36 -27.01 19.00
CA SER A 76 -15.06 -28.35 19.54
C SER A 76 -16.09 -28.79 20.59
N GLU A 77 -16.60 -27.87 21.40
CA GLU A 77 -17.64 -28.15 22.40
C GLU A 77 -19.05 -28.25 21.79
N PHE A 78 -19.31 -27.50 20.71
CA PHE A 78 -20.60 -27.45 20.03
C PHE A 78 -20.44 -27.64 18.51
N PRO A 79 -20.21 -28.89 18.04
CA PRO A 79 -19.90 -29.16 16.63
C PRO A 79 -21.02 -28.82 15.64
N SER A 80 -22.24 -28.57 16.14
CA SER A 80 -23.38 -28.15 15.33
C SER A 80 -23.30 -26.69 14.90
N LEU A 81 -22.51 -25.87 15.59
CA LEU A 81 -22.22 -24.50 15.18
C LEU A 81 -21.15 -24.58 14.08
N ILE A 82 -21.51 -24.28 12.83
CA ILE A 82 -20.54 -24.24 11.71
C ILE A 82 -19.98 -22.82 11.54
N VAL A 83 -20.77 -21.82 11.93
CA VAL A 83 -20.49 -20.38 11.77
C VAL A 83 -21.07 -19.60 12.95
N ILE A 84 -20.33 -18.60 13.43
CA ILE A 84 -20.75 -17.64 14.45
C ILE A 84 -20.83 -16.25 13.81
N ASN A 85 -22.03 -15.66 13.78
CA ASN A 85 -22.25 -14.31 13.27
C ASN A 85 -21.88 -13.25 14.32
N ARG A 86 -21.17 -12.20 13.89
CA ARG A 86 -20.80 -11.04 14.71
C ARG A 86 -21.20 -9.73 14.02
N PRO A 87 -21.26 -8.61 14.76
CA PRO A 87 -21.60 -7.30 14.19
C PRO A 87 -20.70 -6.87 13.03
N PHE A 88 -19.44 -7.31 13.01
CA PHE A 88 -18.42 -6.92 12.03
C PHE A 88 -17.90 -8.09 11.18
N GLY A 89 -18.65 -9.19 11.07
CA GLY A 89 -18.25 -10.31 10.22
C GLY A 89 -18.75 -11.68 10.69
N LYS A 90 -18.30 -12.72 10.01
CA LYS A 90 -18.62 -14.12 10.34
C LYS A 90 -17.34 -14.90 10.58
N PHE A 91 -17.34 -15.70 11.64
CA PHE A 91 -16.28 -16.66 11.94
C PHE A 91 -16.80 -18.06 11.66
N GLY A 92 -16.07 -18.86 10.90
CA GLY A 92 -16.48 -20.23 10.60
C GLY A 92 -15.31 -21.14 10.27
N LEU A 93 -15.58 -22.44 10.28
CA LEU A 93 -14.62 -23.42 9.77
C LEU A 93 -14.72 -23.47 8.25
N ILE A 94 -14.13 -22.46 7.60
CA ILE A 94 -14.08 -22.37 6.14
C ILE A 94 -12.77 -23.02 5.70
N LYS A 95 -12.86 -23.97 4.75
CA LYS A 95 -11.68 -24.44 4.03
C LYS A 95 -11.18 -23.31 3.14
N THR A 96 -10.08 -22.69 3.54
CA THR A 96 -9.33 -21.76 2.70
C THR A 96 -8.66 -22.50 1.54
N GLU A 97 -8.33 -21.80 0.46
CA GLU A 97 -7.67 -22.37 -0.73
C GLU A 97 -6.34 -23.07 -0.39
N ASP A 98 -5.67 -22.60 0.67
CA ASP A 98 -4.44 -23.18 1.23
C ASP A 98 -4.67 -24.44 2.10
N GLY A 99 -5.92 -24.92 2.21
CA GLY A 99 -6.28 -26.12 2.97
C GLY A 99 -6.42 -25.92 4.48
N SER A 100 -6.28 -24.69 4.99
CA SER A 100 -6.52 -24.40 6.42
C SER A 100 -8.02 -24.34 6.72
N VAL A 101 -8.41 -24.85 7.91
CA VAL A 101 -9.82 -25.18 8.24
C VAL A 101 -10.56 -24.03 8.93
N PHE A 102 -9.89 -22.91 9.23
CA PHE A 102 -10.50 -21.76 9.90
C PHE A 102 -10.40 -20.53 9.01
N GLY A 103 -11.54 -19.92 8.70
CA GLY A 103 -11.61 -18.72 7.88
C GLY A 103 -12.51 -17.66 8.51
N VAL A 104 -12.14 -16.40 8.31
CA VAL A 104 -12.92 -15.25 8.73
C VAL A 104 -13.45 -14.59 7.46
N GLU A 105 -14.77 -14.52 7.32
CA GLU A 105 -15.42 -13.78 6.23
C GLU A 105 -15.99 -12.49 6.81
N VAL A 106 -15.29 -11.38 6.59
CA VAL A 106 -15.84 -10.05 6.87
C VAL A 106 -16.71 -9.68 5.69
N LYS A 107 -18.03 -9.65 5.87
CA LYS A 107 -18.92 -9.07 4.87
C LYS A 107 -18.84 -7.56 5.00
N ASP A 108 -18.54 -6.89 3.88
CA ASP A 108 -18.66 -5.44 3.83
C ASP A 108 -20.08 -5.03 4.26
N PRO A 109 -20.22 -4.05 5.16
CA PRO A 109 -21.53 -3.57 5.60
C PRO A 109 -22.36 -2.95 4.47
N GLN A 110 -21.75 -2.74 3.30
CA GLN A 110 -22.40 -2.35 2.06
C GLN A 110 -21.97 -3.36 1.00
N GLY A 111 -22.91 -4.16 0.49
CA GLY A 111 -22.65 -5.10 -0.61
C GLY A 111 -22.24 -4.37 -1.89
N GLY A 112 -20.96 -4.03 -1.99
CA GLY A 112 -20.36 -3.36 -3.14
C GLY A 112 -19.05 -4.04 -3.47
N GLY A 113 -19.13 -5.10 -4.28
CA GLY A 113 -17.96 -5.59 -5.00
C GLY A 113 -17.39 -4.46 -5.86
N VAL A 114 -16.07 -4.38 -5.87
CA VAL A 114 -15.30 -3.83 -6.99
C VAL A 114 -14.66 -5.00 -7.70
#